data_AF-A0A9W7MC67-F1
#
_entry.id   AF-A0A9W7MC67-F1
#
_cell.length_a   1.000
_cell.length_b   1.000
_cell.length_c   1.000
_cell.angle_alpha   90.00
_cell.angle_beta   90.00
_cell.angle_gamma   90.00
#
_symmetry.space_group_name_H-M   'P 1'
#
loop_
_entity.id
_entity.type
_entity.pdbx_description
1 polymer ?
#
loop_
_entity_poly.entity_id
_entity_poly.type
_entity_poly.pdbx_seq_one_letter_code
_entity_poly.pdbx_strand_id
1 'polypeptide(L)'
;MDFDLISWNIKGLGRLEKARVVCNLIKERKPQILFMQETKIENLSRTLLRRMGCDRNFEFVFAPAEGSAGGLLSIWDPNCFEKSEAIISKRFIVLLGKFRGADLECGLVNLYGPSIESEKQDFFREMLIVMSNHQVVWCLGGGGF
;
A
#
# COMPACT_ATOMS: atom_id res chain seq x y z
N MET A 1 -21.31 -1.25 -4.89
CA MET A 1 -20.55 -1.12 -3.63
C MET A 1 -19.43 -0.16 -3.96
N ASP A 2 -19.43 1.00 -3.32
CA ASP A 2 -18.44 2.03 -3.57
C ASP A 2 -17.37 1.91 -2.49
N PHE A 3 -16.12 1.78 -2.90
CA PHE A 3 -14.96 1.82 -2.01
C PHE A 3 -14.06 2.98 -2.42
N ASP A 4 -13.45 3.63 -1.44
CA ASP A 4 -12.47 4.68 -1.65
C ASP A 4 -11.07 4.12 -1.38
N LEU A 5 -10.24 4.19 -2.41
CA LEU A 5 -8.83 3.83 -2.37
C LEU A 5 -8.02 5.09 -2.63
N ILE A 6 -7.14 5.41 -1.69
CA ILE A 6 -6.19 6.50 -1.84
C ILE A 6 -4.80 5.91 -2.04
N SER A 7 -4.12 6.32 -3.11
CA SER A 7 -2.70 6.05 -3.32
C SER A 7 -1.90 7.34 -3.25
N TRP A 8 -0.87 7.37 -2.40
CA TRP A 8 -0.14 8.60 -2.13
C TRP A 8 1.36 8.40 -1.89
N ASN A 9 2.17 9.02 -2.74
CA ASN A 9 3.60 9.19 -2.48
C ASN A 9 3.83 10.26 -1.39
N ILE A 10 4.09 9.83 -0.15
CA ILE A 10 4.16 10.71 1.02
C ILE A 10 5.49 11.47 1.12
N LYS A 11 6.55 10.95 0.49
CA LYS A 11 7.93 11.47 0.53
C LYS A 11 8.46 11.64 1.96
N GLY A 12 8.27 10.61 2.79
CA GLY A 12 8.73 10.55 4.17
C GLY A 12 7.59 10.68 5.18
N LEU A 13 7.42 9.65 6.00
CA LEU A 13 6.37 9.53 7.02
C LEU A 13 6.90 9.73 8.46
N GLY A 14 8.23 9.68 8.65
CA GLY A 14 8.85 9.70 9.99
C GLY A 14 8.73 11.03 10.75
N ARG A 15 8.39 12.12 10.06
CA ARG A 15 8.18 13.43 10.68
C ARG A 15 6.77 13.54 11.27
N LEU A 16 6.67 14.12 12.47
CA LEU A 16 5.38 14.32 13.16
C LEU A 16 4.35 15.06 12.30
N GLU A 17 4.79 16.08 11.55
CA GLU A 17 3.92 16.85 10.66
C GLU A 17 3.30 15.98 9.57
N LYS A 18 4.09 15.09 8.95
CA LYS A 18 3.61 14.19 7.90
C LYS A 18 2.60 13.18 8.43
N ALA A 19 2.86 12.61 9.60
CA ALA A 19 1.89 11.73 10.26
C ALA A 19 0.56 12.46 10.57
N ARG A 20 0.60 13.75 10.95
CA ARG A 20 -0.61 14.56 11.15
C ARG A 20 -1.38 14.82 9.85
N VAL A 21 -0.69 15.08 8.74
CA VAL A 21 -1.36 15.25 7.44
C VAL A 21 -2.09 13.96 7.04
N VAL A 22 -1.45 12.80 7.22
CA VAL A 22 -2.08 11.50 6.98
C VAL A 22 -3.29 11.29 7.91
N CYS A 23 -3.17 11.67 9.20
CA CYS A 23 -4.28 11.62 10.15
C CYS A 23 -5.49 12.46 9.71
N ASN A 24 -5.24 13.68 9.25
CA ASN A 24 -6.32 14.54 8.77
C ASN A 24 -6.98 13.95 7.52
N LEU A 25 -6.18 13.45 6.57
CA LEU A 25 -6.68 12.78 5.37
C LEU A 25 -7.59 11.59 5.71
N ILE A 26 -7.16 10.72 6.63
CA ILE A 26 -7.95 9.57 7.07
C ILE A 26 -9.26 10.02 7.73
N LYS A 27 -9.23 11.07 8.55
CA LYS A 27 -10.44 11.61 9.20
C LYS A 27 -11.43 12.23 8.21
N GLU A 28 -10.91 12.95 7.22
CA GLU A 28 -11.71 13.70 6.24
C GLU A 28 -12.31 12.79 5.17
N ARG A 29 -11.51 11.87 4.61
CA ARG A 29 -11.91 11.01 3.49
C ARG A 29 -12.44 9.65 3.94
N LYS A 30 -11.95 9.14 5.07
CA LYS A 30 -12.26 7.79 5.59
C LYS A 30 -12.07 6.71 4.52
N PRO A 31 -10.89 6.66 3.86
CA PRO A 31 -10.64 5.67 2.82
C PRO A 31 -10.68 4.27 3.41
N GLN A 32 -11.25 3.31 2.70
CA GLN A 32 -11.23 1.90 3.11
C GLN A 32 -9.86 1.27 2.83
N ILE A 33 -9.13 1.79 1.84
CA ILE A 33 -7.78 1.34 1.49
C ILE A 33 -6.87 2.57 1.32
N LEU A 34 -5.71 2.55 1.94
CA LEU A 34 -4.67 3.58 1.83
C LEU A 34 -3.33 2.95 1.44
N PHE A 35 -2.84 3.33 0.28
CA PHE A 35 -1.52 3.00 -0.23
C PHE A 35 -0.60 4.21 -0.07
N MET A 36 0.54 3.99 0.57
CA MET A 36 1.58 4.99 0.69
C MET A 36 2.89 4.48 0.11
N GLN A 37 3.54 5.34 -0.68
CA GLN A 37 4.87 5.12 -1.25
C GLN A 37 5.88 6.13 -0.71
N GLU A 38 7.17 5.78 -0.78
CA GLU A 38 8.27 6.59 -0.25
C GLU A 38 8.04 6.94 1.22
N THR A 39 7.71 5.94 2.04
CA THR A 39 7.49 6.15 3.48
C THR A 39 8.79 6.56 4.17
N LYS A 40 9.96 6.14 3.66
CA LYS A 40 11.28 6.38 4.25
C LYS A 40 11.37 5.97 5.71
N ILE A 41 10.64 4.91 6.05
CA ILE A 41 10.62 4.30 7.38
C ILE A 41 11.33 2.95 7.26
N GLU A 42 12.30 2.67 8.11
CA GLU A 42 12.89 1.34 8.23
C GLU A 42 12.10 0.45 9.19
N ASN A 43 11.61 1.05 10.29
CA ASN A 43 10.89 0.35 11.34
C ASN A 43 9.53 1.01 11.63
N LEU A 44 8.44 0.35 11.23
CA LEU A 44 7.08 0.84 11.44
C LEU A 44 6.63 0.53 12.86
N SER A 45 6.49 1.57 13.70
CA SER A 45 5.99 1.42 15.07
C SER A 45 4.47 1.59 15.16
N ARG A 46 3.83 0.87 16.11
CA ARG A 46 2.40 1.07 16.45
C ARG A 46 2.10 2.52 16.86
N THR A 47 3.06 3.19 17.49
CA THR A 47 2.95 4.61 17.86
C THR A 47 2.79 5.51 16.63
N LEU A 48 3.52 5.22 15.54
CA LEU A 48 3.39 5.97 14.29
C LEU A 48 2.04 5.72 13.62
N LEU A 49 1.59 4.47 13.56
CA LEU A 49 0.25 4.12 13.05
C LEU A 49 -0.86 4.86 13.82
N ARG A 50 -0.79 4.88 15.15
CA ARG A 50 -1.74 5.64 15.98
C ARG A 50 -1.69 7.15 15.68
N ARG A 51 -0.50 7.72 15.45
CA ARG A 51 -0.34 9.14 15.08
C ARG A 51 -0.95 9.46 13.72
N MET A 52 -0.98 8.50 12.81
CA MET A 52 -1.67 8.61 11.53
C MET A 52 -3.19 8.47 11.66
N GLY A 53 -3.75 8.29 12.85
CA GLY A 53 -5.19 8.03 13.01
C GLY A 53 -5.59 6.59 12.71
N CYS A 54 -4.64 5.69 12.56
CA CYS A 54 -4.87 4.25 12.53
C CYS A 54 -4.79 3.75 13.97
N ASP A 55 -5.84 3.94 14.75
CA ASP A 55 -5.91 3.54 16.16
C ASP A 55 -6.82 2.33 16.43
N ARG A 56 -7.86 2.09 15.60
CA ARG A 56 -8.76 0.93 15.72
C ARG A 56 -9.21 0.40 14.36
N ASN A 57 -9.33 -0.93 14.27
CA ASN A 57 -9.88 -1.70 13.13
C ASN A 57 -9.26 -1.39 11.76
N PHE A 58 -7.95 -1.57 11.66
CA PHE A 58 -7.25 -1.60 10.38
C PHE A 58 -6.22 -2.72 10.42
N GLU A 59 -5.92 -3.25 9.25
CA GLU A 59 -4.77 -4.13 9.01
C GLU A 59 -3.78 -3.42 8.08
N PHE A 60 -2.54 -3.91 8.08
CA PHE A 60 -1.50 -3.30 7.26
C PHE A 60 -0.45 -4.32 6.81
N VAL A 61 0.18 -4.01 5.68
CA VAL A 61 1.40 -4.66 5.19
C VAL A 61 2.42 -3.57 4.90
N PHE A 62 3.67 -3.85 5.23
CA PHE A 62 4.74 -2.86 5.19
C PHE A 62 5.98 -3.48 4.53
N ALA A 63 6.54 -2.77 3.56
CA ALA A 63 7.88 -3.01 3.04
C ALA A 63 8.79 -1.90 3.56
N PRO A 64 9.86 -2.22 4.31
CA PRO A 64 10.75 -1.22 4.88
C PRO A 64 11.53 -0.46 3.81
N ALA A 65 11.85 0.79 4.10
CA ALA A 65 12.84 1.55 3.36
C ALA A 65 14.25 1.02 3.64
N GLU A 66 15.17 1.25 2.71
CA GLU A 66 16.60 1.03 2.90
C GLU A 66 17.28 2.39 3.05
N GLY A 67 17.64 2.75 4.29
CA GLY A 67 18.10 4.10 4.60
C GLY A 67 17.02 5.15 4.32
N SER A 68 17.30 6.04 3.36
CA SER A 68 16.41 7.14 3.00
C SER A 68 15.58 6.91 1.73
N ALA A 69 15.68 5.71 1.14
CA ALA A 69 15.07 5.37 -0.15
C ALA A 69 13.94 4.36 0.02
N GLY A 70 12.80 4.63 -0.64
CA GLY A 70 11.69 3.69 -0.73
C GLY A 70 10.86 3.56 0.54
N GLY A 71 10.39 2.35 0.77
CA GLY A 71 9.42 2.00 1.79
C GLY A 71 7.98 2.15 1.28
N LEU A 72 7.18 1.11 1.50
CA LEU A 72 5.79 1.01 1.08
C LEU A 72 4.93 0.63 2.28
N LEU A 73 3.73 1.19 2.37
CA LEU A 73 2.77 0.87 3.41
C LEU A 73 1.37 0.79 2.80
N SER A 74 0.74 -0.37 2.93
CA SER A 74 -0.66 -0.59 2.56
C SER A 74 -1.47 -0.79 3.83
N ILE A 75 -2.54 -0.02 4.00
CA ILE A 75 -3.46 -0.07 5.15
C ILE A 75 -4.87 -0.27 4.63
N TRP A 76 -5.67 -1.12 5.28
CA TRP A 76 -7.06 -1.32 4.91
C TRP A 76 -7.95 -1.61 6.12
N ASP A 77 -9.26 -1.39 5.97
CA ASP A 77 -10.28 -1.84 6.92
C ASP A 77 -10.63 -3.32 6.68
N PRO A 78 -10.40 -4.24 7.62
CA PRO A 78 -10.72 -5.67 7.48
C PRO A 78 -12.24 -5.96 7.43
N ASN A 79 -13.08 -4.98 7.77
CA ASN A 79 -14.54 -5.05 7.55
C ASN A 79 -14.92 -4.71 6.11
N CYS A 80 -14.03 -4.11 5.33
CA CYS A 80 -14.24 -3.82 3.92
C CYS A 80 -13.53 -4.84 3.02
N PHE A 81 -12.28 -5.16 3.32
CA PHE A 81 -11.45 -6.04 2.49
C PHE A 81 -10.90 -7.22 3.30
N GLU A 82 -11.21 -8.43 2.87
CA GLU A 82 -10.72 -9.67 3.46
C GLU A 82 -9.48 -10.14 2.69
N LYS A 83 -8.30 -9.88 3.26
CA LYS A 83 -7.01 -10.25 2.67
C LYS A 83 -6.75 -11.75 2.86
N SER A 84 -6.65 -12.52 1.78
CA SER A 84 -6.19 -13.91 1.81
C SER A 84 -4.67 -13.98 1.89
N GLU A 85 -3.96 -13.27 1.00
CA GLU A 85 -2.51 -13.36 0.85
C GLU A 85 -1.88 -11.98 0.66
N ALA A 86 -0.60 -11.85 1.03
CA ALA A 86 0.21 -10.68 0.71
C ALA A 86 1.55 -11.10 0.12
N ILE A 87 1.92 -10.46 -0.99
CA ILE A 87 3.23 -10.62 -1.63
C ILE A 87 3.98 -9.29 -1.47
N ILE A 88 5.17 -9.34 -0.88
CA ILE A 88 5.93 -8.15 -0.51
C ILE A 88 7.25 -8.15 -1.27
N SER A 89 7.47 -7.10 -2.04
CA SER A 89 8.74 -6.77 -2.69
C SER A 89 9.20 -5.38 -2.25
N LYS A 90 10.43 -5.00 -2.60
CA LYS A 90 10.94 -3.64 -2.31
C LYS A 90 10.18 -2.55 -3.07
N ARG A 91 9.60 -2.90 -4.22
CA ARG A 91 8.97 -1.96 -5.17
C ARG A 91 7.45 -2.11 -5.27
N PHE A 92 6.88 -3.16 -4.69
CA PHE A 92 5.43 -3.32 -4.63
C PHE A 92 4.98 -4.18 -3.43
N ILE A 93 3.74 -3.98 -3.01
CA ILE A 93 2.97 -4.84 -2.11
C ILE A 93 1.71 -5.25 -2.87
N VAL A 94 1.49 -6.55 -3.03
CA VAL A 94 0.22 -7.09 -3.50
C VAL A 94 -0.59 -7.57 -2.30
N LEU A 95 -1.85 -7.16 -2.23
CA LEU A 95 -2.85 -7.73 -1.34
C LEU A 95 -3.85 -8.52 -2.19
N LEU A 96 -3.84 -9.84 -2.06
CA LEU A 96 -4.85 -10.71 -2.66
C LEU A 96 -5.98 -10.92 -1.65
N GLY A 97 -7.21 -10.98 -2.15
CA GLY A 97 -8.37 -11.16 -1.31
C GLY A 97 -9.64 -10.76 -2.03
N LYS A 98 -10.66 -10.38 -1.26
CA LYS A 98 -11.93 -9.91 -1.80
C LYS A 98 -12.55 -8.84 -0.93
N PHE A 99 -13.32 -7.96 -1.54
CA PHE A 99 -14.19 -7.06 -0.80
C PHE A 99 -15.33 -7.85 -0.16
N ARG A 100 -15.69 -7.51 1.09
CA ARG A 100 -16.81 -8.18 1.78
C ARG A 100 -18.10 -7.93 1.02
N GLY A 101 -18.83 -8.99 0.69
CA GLY A 101 -20.05 -8.92 -0.12
C GLY A 101 -19.81 -8.87 -1.63
N ALA A 102 -18.56 -8.96 -2.09
CA ALA A 102 -18.24 -9.27 -3.48
C ALA A 102 -17.95 -10.78 -3.64
N ASP A 103 -18.37 -11.35 -4.78
CA ASP A 103 -18.12 -12.76 -5.12
C ASP A 103 -16.80 -12.98 -5.85
N LEU A 104 -16.11 -11.90 -6.23
CA LEU A 104 -14.90 -11.94 -7.06
C LEU A 104 -13.65 -11.65 -6.23
N GLU A 105 -12.61 -12.47 -6.40
CA GLU A 105 -11.28 -12.18 -5.87
C GLU A 105 -10.59 -11.08 -6.68
N CYS A 106 -9.82 -10.25 -5.99
CA CYS A 106 -9.05 -9.17 -6.57
C CYS A 106 -7.65 -9.06 -5.96
N GLY A 107 -6.71 -8.55 -6.76
CA GLY A 107 -5.39 -8.15 -6.33
C GLY A 107 -5.27 -6.63 -6.27
N LEU A 108 -5.00 -6.09 -5.09
CA LEU A 108 -4.73 -4.67 -4.89
C LEU A 108 -3.22 -4.46 -4.80
N VAL A 109 -2.66 -3.62 -5.64
CA VAL A 109 -1.20 -3.44 -5.75
C VAL A 109 -0.83 -2.02 -5.34
N ASN A 110 -0.07 -1.90 -4.26
CA ASN A 110 0.64 -0.67 -3.90
C ASN A 110 2.05 -0.73 -4.47
N LEU A 111 2.39 0.10 -5.44
CA LEU A 111 3.70 0.02 -6.09
C LEU A 111 4.36 1.38 -6.27
N TYR A 112 5.69 1.36 -6.30
CA TYR A 112 6.50 2.50 -6.66
C TYR A 112 7.62 2.05 -7.61
N GLY A 113 7.50 2.42 -8.88
CA GLY A 113 8.38 1.98 -9.95
C GLY A 113 9.82 2.52 -9.81
N PRO A 114 10.81 1.85 -10.41
CA PRO A 114 12.17 2.37 -10.45
C PRO A 114 12.28 3.56 -11.41
N SER A 115 13.05 4.58 -11.02
CA SER A 115 13.37 5.72 -11.88
C SER A 115 14.52 5.45 -12.86
N ILE A 116 15.28 4.36 -12.65
CA ILE A 116 16.42 3.96 -13.48
C ILE A 116 15.90 3.04 -14.58
N GLU A 117 16.12 3.43 -15.84
CA GLU A 117 15.58 2.73 -17.01
C GLU A 117 16.03 1.25 -17.08
N SER A 118 17.28 0.95 -16.71
CA SER A 118 17.80 -0.42 -16.69
C SER A 118 17.12 -1.33 -15.66
N GLU A 119 16.47 -0.78 -14.64
CA GLU A 119 15.75 -1.55 -13.62
C GLU A 119 14.29 -1.84 -14.01
N LYS A 120 13.73 -1.10 -14.98
CA LYS A 120 12.31 -1.21 -15.34
C LYS A 120 11.95 -2.58 -15.91
N GLN A 121 12.80 -3.14 -16.75
CA GLN A 121 12.53 -4.44 -17.37
C GLN A 121 12.38 -5.56 -16.33
N ASP A 122 13.28 -5.61 -15.35
CA ASP A 122 13.24 -6.61 -14.30
C ASP A 122 12.05 -6.38 -13.36
N PHE A 123 11.76 -5.13 -13.01
CA PHE A 123 10.57 -4.76 -12.24
C PHE A 123 9.26 -5.22 -12.90
N PHE A 124 9.08 -4.93 -14.20
CA PHE A 124 7.88 -5.35 -14.92
C PHE A 124 7.82 -6.87 -15.08
N ARG A 125 8.97 -7.55 -15.24
CA ARG A 125 9.01 -9.02 -15.29
C ARG A 125 8.54 -9.64 -13.97
N GLU A 126 9.02 -9.14 -12.84
CA GLU A 126 8.60 -9.59 -11.51
C GLU A 126 7.09 -9.41 -11.30
N MET A 127 6.57 -8.21 -11.63
CA MET A 127 5.14 -7.91 -11.59
C MET A 127 4.32 -8.84 -12.49
N LEU A 128 4.77 -9.07 -13.73
CA LEU A 128 4.07 -9.95 -14.67
C LEU A 128 4.00 -11.40 -14.15
N ILE A 129 5.07 -11.92 -13.55
CA ILE A 129 5.09 -13.27 -12.96
C ILE A 129 4.04 -13.38 -11.85
N VAL A 130 3.99 -12.39 -10.94
CA VAL A 130 2.99 -12.37 -9.87
C VAL A 130 1.59 -12.29 -10.46
N MET A 131 1.36 -11.40 -11.43
CA MET A 131 0.04 -11.21 -12.03
C MET A 131 -0.43 -12.40 -12.85
N SER A 132 0.47 -13.10 -13.56
CA SER A 132 0.12 -14.28 -14.36
C SER A 132 -0.21 -15.51 -13.52
N ASN A 133 0.31 -15.58 -12.29
CA ASN A 133 0.07 -16.70 -11.38
C ASN A 133 -1.28 -16.61 -10.66
N HIS A 134 -2.02 -15.50 -10.78
CA HIS A 134 -3.31 -15.32 -10.12
C HIS A 134 -4.39 -14.88 -11.12
N GLN A 135 -5.48 -15.64 -11.17
CA GLN A 135 -6.64 -15.33 -12.02
C GLN A 135 -7.64 -14.45 -11.27
N VAL A 136 -7.26 -13.19 -11.04
CA VAL A 136 -8.06 -12.21 -10.28
C VAL A 136 -8.16 -10.88 -11.03
N VAL A 137 -9.09 -10.01 -10.64
CA VAL A 137 -9.12 -8.63 -11.14
C VAL A 137 -8.08 -7.78 -10.41
N TRP A 138 -7.37 -6.94 -11.16
CA TRP A 138 -6.25 -6.16 -10.61
C TRP A 138 -6.61 -4.69 -10.46
N CYS A 139 -6.30 -4.12 -9.30
CA CYS A 139 -6.35 -2.68 -9.05
C CYS A 139 -4.94 -2.21 -8.65
N LEU A 140 -4.33 -1.36 -9.48
CA LEU A 140 -2.98 -0.87 -9.25
C LEU A 140 -3.03 0.59 -8.79
N GLY A 141 -2.45 0.86 -7.63
CA GLY A 141 -2.23 2.19 -7.08
C GLY A 141 -0.75 2.45 -6.91
N GLY A 142 -0.24 3.49 -7.55
CA GLY A 142 1.18 3.77 -7.53
C GLY A 142 1.59 4.85 -8.53
N GLY A 143 2.87 5.15 -8.60
CA GLY A 143 3.43 6.11 -9.54
C GLY A 143 4.94 5.93 -9.70
N GLY A 144 5.58 6.85 -10.41
CA GLY A 144 7.03 6.83 -10.63
C GLY A 144 7.50 5.92 -11.77
N PHE A 145 6.67 5.74 -12.80
CA PHE A 145 7.04 5.06 -14.04
C PHE A 145 7.65 6.02 -15.06
#